data_AF-A0A429C2D6-F1
#
_entry.id   AF-A0A429C2D6-F1
#
_cell.length_a   1.000
_cell.length_b   1.000
_cell.length_c   1.000
_cell.angle_alpha   90.00
_cell.angle_beta   90.00
_cell.angle_gamma   90.00
#
_symmetry.space_group_name_H-M   'P 1'
#
loop_
_entity.id
_entity.type
_entity.pdbx_description
1 polymer ?
#
loop_
_entity_poly.entity_id
_entity_poly.type
_entity_poly.pdbx_seq_one_letter_code
_entity_poly.pdbx_strand_id
1 'polypeptide(L)' 'MCQLVREYGQLRQEDIALLTGLSQAFLSMLESGQRRLTNIDRIIVLLDGLNAPLDMTGPMLRPVPSDPDLPLFAAS' A
#
# COMPACT_ATOMS: atom_id res chain seq x y z
N MET A 1 7.12 8.46 -4.92
CA MET A 1 5.80 7.81 -4.83
C MET A 1 4.97 8.41 -3.70
N CYS A 2 5.37 8.29 -2.42
CA CYS A 2 4.64 8.90 -1.29
C CYS A 2 4.41 10.41 -1.43
N GLN A 3 5.40 11.15 -1.95
CA GLN A 3 5.25 12.58 -2.23
C GLN A 3 4.12 12.88 -3.24
N LEU A 4 4.01 12.11 -4.32
CA LEU A 4 2.93 12.29 -5.30
C LEU A 4 1.57 11.98 -4.68
N VAL A 5 1.47 10.87 -3.93
CA VAL A 5 0.22 10.50 -3.24
C VAL A 5 -0.21 11.60 -2.28
N ARG A 6 0.74 12.22 -1.57
CA ARG A 6 0.49 13.39 -0.71
C ARG A 6 0.01 14.61 -1.48
N GLU A 7 0.66 14.96 -2.57
CA GLU A 7 0.33 16.14 -3.37
C GLU A 7 -1.07 16.02 -4.00
N TYR A 8 -1.40 14.85 -4.55
CA TYR A 8 -2.71 14.61 -5.15
C TYR A 8 -3.82 14.38 -4.10
N GLY A 9 -3.49 13.80 -2.94
CA GLY A 9 -4.44 13.56 -1.86
C GLY A 9 -4.59 14.73 -0.88
N GLN A 10 -3.84 15.82 -1.06
CA GLN A 10 -3.71 16.92 -0.09
C GLN A 10 -3.34 16.48 1.33
N LEU A 11 -2.61 15.37 1.45
CA LEU A 11 -2.22 14.77 2.74
C LEU A 11 -0.89 15.36 3.23
N ARG A 12 -0.71 15.44 4.55
CA ARG A 12 0.58 15.71 5.19
C ARG A 12 1.37 14.41 5.37
N GLN A 13 2.67 14.53 5.68
CA GLN A 13 3.51 13.34 5.93
C GLN A 13 3.07 12.61 7.20
N GLU A 14 2.62 13.39 8.20
CA GLU A 14 2.03 12.88 9.44
C GLU A 14 0.77 12.04 9.17
N ASP A 15 -0.08 12.46 8.22
CA ASP A 15 -1.27 11.71 7.85
C ASP A 15 -0.90 10.37 7.20
N ILE A 16 0.08 10.36 6.29
CA ILE A 16 0.60 9.11 5.69
C ILE A 16 1.20 8.20 6.76
N ALA A 17 1.91 8.76 7.74
CA ALA A 17 2.47 7.99 8.85
C ALA A 17 1.37 7.32 9.68
N LEU A 18 0.28 8.04 9.97
CA LEU A 18 -0.88 7.50 10.67
C LEU A 18 -1.61 6.44 9.85
N LEU A 19 -1.83 6.67 8.56
CA LEU A 19 -2.55 5.76 7.66
C LEU A 19 -1.78 4.45 7.44
N THR A 20 -0.46 4.52 7.34
CA THR A 20 0.40 3.37 6.99
C THR A 20 1.05 2.71 8.20
N GLY A 21 1.01 3.35 9.38
CA GLY A 21 1.76 2.91 10.56
C GLY A 21 3.29 2.99 10.40
N LEU A 22 3.79 3.60 9.32
CA LEU A 22 5.21 3.81 9.10
C LEU A 22 5.68 5.07 9.84
N SER A 23 6.92 5.06 10.32
CA SER A 23 7.45 6.24 11.03
C SER A 23 7.69 7.41 10.07
N GLN A 24 7.47 8.63 10.57
CA GLN A 24 7.70 9.86 9.80
C GLN A 24 9.15 9.97 9.28
N ALA A 25 10.14 9.56 10.09
CA ALA A 25 11.54 9.50 9.66
C ALA A 25 11.77 8.49 8.52
N PHE A 26 11.09 7.34 8.54
CA PHE A 26 11.17 6.36 7.46
C PHE A 26 10.58 6.91 6.16
N LEU A 27 9.41 7.56 6.24
CA LEU A 27 8.76 8.19 5.09
C LEU A 27 9.61 9.32 4.52
N SER A 28 10.24 10.14 5.37
CA SER A 28 11.17 11.20 4.95
C SER A 28 12.38 10.65 4.16
N MET A 29 13.03 9.60 4.67
CA MET A 29 14.13 8.94 3.96
C MET A 29 13.69 8.29 2.64
N LEU A 30 12.45 7.80 2.59
CA LEU A 30 11.87 7.21 1.38
C LEU A 30 11.59 8.29 0.32
N GLU A 31 11.01 9.42 0.72
CA GLU A 31 10.68 10.54 -0.18
C GLU A 31 11.92 11.26 -0.69
N SER A 32 12.94 11.43 0.14
CA SER A 32 14.24 12.00 -0.26
C SER A 32 15.12 11.05 -1.08
N GLY A 33 14.71 9.79 -1.25
CA GLY A 33 15.49 8.78 -1.98
C GLY A 33 16.70 8.23 -1.23
N GLN A 34 16.93 8.66 0.01
CA GLN A 34 18.00 8.13 0.89
C GLN A 34 17.81 6.64 1.21
N ARG A 35 16.56 6.16 1.20
CA ARG A 35 16.23 4.76 1.42
C ARG A 35 15.32 4.22 0.33
N ARG A 36 15.67 3.04 -0.21
CA ARG A 36 14.80 2.29 -1.12
C ARG A 36 13.87 1.37 -0.33
N LEU A 37 12.62 1.28 -0.76
CA LEU A 37 11.63 0.35 -0.24
C LEU A 37 11.78 -1.00 -0.96
N THR A 38 12.57 -1.91 -0.38
CA THR A 38 12.88 -3.23 -0.97
C THR A 38 12.32 -4.41 -0.18
N ASN A 39 11.89 -4.19 1.06
CA ASN A 39 11.28 -5.22 1.88
C ASN A 39 9.79 -5.35 1.52
N ILE A 40 9.37 -6.55 1.13
CA ILE A 40 8.01 -6.82 0.64
C ILE A 40 6.95 -6.54 1.71
N ASP A 41 7.18 -6.89 2.98
CA ASP A 41 6.22 -6.62 4.06
C ASP A 41 5.99 -5.11 4.23
N ARG A 42 7.04 -4.31 4.10
CA ARG A 42 6.97 -2.84 4.15
C ARG A 42 6.27 -2.26 2.92
N ILE A 43 6.41 -2.90 1.76
CA ILE A 43 5.66 -2.53 0.55
C ILE A 43 4.18 -2.78 0.77
N ILE A 44 3.81 -3.95 1.30
CA ILE A 44 2.43 -4.32 1.62
C ILE A 44 1.81 -3.34 2.61
N VAL A 45 2.48 -3.09 3.74
CA VAL A 45 2.02 -2.14 4.77
C VAL A 45 1.79 -0.74 4.19
N LEU A 46 2.70 -0.26 3.35
CA LEU A 46 2.55 1.03 2.69
C LEU A 46 1.34 1.05 1.76
N LEU A 47 1.20 0.04 0.90
CA LEU A 47 0.10 -0.05 -0.05
C LEU A 47 -1.24 -0.16 0.67
N ASP A 48 -1.32 -0.95 1.74
CA ASP A 48 -2.53 -1.18 2.54
C ASP A 48 -2.97 0.11 3.22
N GLY A 49 -2.03 0.81 3.86
CA GLY A 49 -2.33 2.11 4.47
C GLY A 49 -2.77 3.18 3.47
N LEU A 50 -2.27 3.11 2.23
CA LEU A 50 -2.71 4.00 1.14
C LEU A 50 -3.99 3.53 0.46
N ASN A 51 -4.57 2.40 0.89
CA ASN A 51 -5.73 1.77 0.28
C ASN A 51 -5.57 1.60 -1.25
N ALA A 52 -4.35 1.28 -1.69
CA ALA A 52 -4.04 1.12 -3.11
C ALA A 52 -4.90 -0.03 -3.69
N PRO A 53 -5.49 0.11 -4.89
CA PRO A 53 -6.31 -0.93 -5.47
C PRO A 53 -5.49 -2.18 -5.81
N LEU A 54 -6.07 -3.36 -5.58
CA LEU A 54 -5.42 -4.66 -5.79
C LEU A 54 -4.94 -4.86 -7.24
N ASP A 55 -5.72 -4.36 -8.19
CA ASP A 55 -5.46 -4.43 -9.63
C ASP A 55 -4.15 -3.75 -10.05
N MET A 56 -3.64 -2.81 -9.23
CA MET A 56 -2.36 -2.13 -9.46
C MET A 56 -1.16 -2.81 -8.80
N THR A 57 -1.39 -3.64 -7.78
CA THR A 57 -0.33 -4.22 -6.95
C THR A 57 0.01 -5.67 -7.33
N GLY A 58 -0.88 -6.33 -8.08
CA GLY A 58 -0.69 -7.69 -8.58
C GLY A 58 -0.66 -8.75 -7.46
N PRO A 59 -0.83 -10.04 -7.83
CA PRO A 59 -0.96 -11.13 -6.85
C PRO A 59 0.31 -11.38 -6.03
N MET A 60 1.48 -10.89 -6.50
CA MET A 60 2.75 -11.03 -5.78
C MET A 60 2.84 -10.19 -4.51
N LEU A 61 2.26 -8.99 -4.52
CA LEU A 61 2.31 -8.09 -3.36
C LEU A 61 1.10 -8.31 -2.47
N ARG A 62 -0.06 -8.61 -3.04
CA ARG A 62 -1.25 -8.97 -2.28
C ARG A 62 -1.90 -10.16 -2.94
N PRO A 63 -1.78 -11.36 -2.35
CA PRO A 63 -2.58 -12.50 -2.78
C PRO A 63 -4.03 -12.04 -2.71
N VAL A 64 -4.75 -12.08 -3.84
CA VAL A 64 -6.20 -12.03 -3.80
C VAL A 64 -6.61 -13.14 -2.83
N PRO A 65 -7.34 -12.84 -1.74
CA PRO A 65 -7.87 -13.92 -0.92
C PRO A 65 -8.65 -14.79 -1.88
N SER A 66 -8.14 -16.00 -2.11
CA SER A 66 -8.82 -17.02 -2.89
C SER A 66 -10.08 -17.32 -2.10
N ASP A 67 -11.15 -16.64 -2.47
CA ASP A 67 -12.43 -16.66 -1.78
C ASP A 67 -12.87 -18.13 -1.66
N PRO A 68 -12.75 -18.76 -0.47
CA PRO A 68 -13.07 -20.17 -0.34
C PRO A 68 -14.59 -20.41 -0.38
N ASP A 69 -15.39 -19.34 -0.34
CA ASP A 69 -16.84 -19.35 -0.18
C ASP A 69 -17.62 -18.81 -1.40
N LEU A 70 -17.00 -18.69 -2.58
CA LEU A 70 -17.79 -18.43 -3.79
C LEU A 70 -18.68 -19.66 -4.04
N PRO A 71 -20.02 -19.58 -3.88
CA PRO A 71 -20.87 -20.76 -4.04
C PRO A 71 -20.80 -21.20 -5.50
N LEU A 72 -20.56 -22.49 -5.72
CA LEU A 72 -20.48 -23.17 -7.01
C LEU A 72 -21.80 -23.15 -7.83
N PHE A 73 -22.70 -22.21 -7.55
CA PHE A 73 -24.06 -22.12 -8.09
C PHE A 73 -24.23 -20.84 -8.90
N ALA A 74 -23.43 -20.70 -9.94
CA ALA A 74 -23.72 -19.78 -11.05
C ALA A 74 -23.42 -20.47 -12.39
N ALA A 75 -23.92 -21.70 -12.53
CA ALA A 75 -24.00 -22.38 -13.81
C ALA A 75 -25.23 -23.30 -13.79
N SER A 76 -26.42 -22.72 -13.99
CA SER A 76 -27.63 -23.40 -14.49
C SER A 76 -28.63 -22.35 -14.96
#